data_AF-A0A497RKM4-F1
#
_entry.id   AF-A0A497RKM4-F1
#
_cell.length_a   1.000
_cell.length_b   1.000
_cell.length_c   1.000
_cell.angle_alpha   90.00
_cell.angle_beta   90.00
_cell.angle_gamma   90.00
#
_symmetry.space_group_name_H-M   'P 1'
#
loop_
_entity.id
_entity.type
_entity.pdbx_description
1 polymer ?
#
loop_
_entity_poly.entity_id
_entity_poly.type
_entity_poly.pdbx_seq_one_letter_code
_entity_poly.pdbx_strand_id
1 'polypeptide(L)'
;MEAIYKWSVELPKRIHKAKYFGNLEAEVIDKGLCSHCGTCAAICPVDGIIVEDKPIEFPNWKRDCVNCGACVRVCPRWDYKPLNGIGEYIEVLSAKSKRFKGQDGAMVTEIMASALEMGVIDRAVFVGRDENWKPVTAIVKDVEQLLEETIRGTKYSFADVMPRIKELIKDYKVGVVGTPCMMSGVRRLQKESEIFENIKLAIGLFCTENFYHWQLHEFLLKEKNVDMKDAVKTDIKKGKFIVKLRDGSKVSFPVKEFDPIIPSGCEVCQDFSAVESDVSVGSVGSKGGYSSLIVRQENAKEILDYIFEKGYAERGDMSIDAVQKLCDFKIKIHPYPPKH
;
A
#
# COMPACT_ATOMS: atom_id res chain seq x y z
N MET A 1 -16.48 -35.02 16.89
CA MET A 1 -16.76 -34.98 15.44
C MET A 1 -16.30 -33.63 14.96
N GLU A 2 -15.17 -33.58 14.26
CA GLU A 2 -14.65 -32.35 13.67
C GLU A 2 -15.64 -31.84 12.63
N ALA A 3 -16.06 -30.59 12.77
CA ALA A 3 -16.75 -29.89 11.70
C ALA A 3 -15.75 -29.73 10.56
N ILE A 4 -15.84 -30.61 9.55
CA ILE A 4 -15.14 -30.41 8.27
C ILE A 4 -15.81 -29.19 7.65
N TYR A 5 -15.23 -28.00 7.85
CA TYR A 5 -15.61 -26.79 7.14
C TYR A 5 -15.46 -27.08 5.63
N LYS A 6 -16.58 -27.37 4.96
CA LYS A 6 -16.63 -27.48 3.50
C LYS A 6 -16.61 -26.06 2.95
N TRP A 7 -15.40 -25.55 2.74
CA TRP A 7 -15.20 -24.29 2.03
C TRP A 7 -15.49 -24.53 0.54
N SER A 8 -16.66 -24.11 0.06
CA SER A 8 -17.03 -24.20 -1.36
C SER A 8 -16.66 -22.89 -2.05
N VAL A 9 -15.78 -22.99 -3.05
CA VAL A 9 -15.29 -21.82 -3.79
C VAL A 9 -15.71 -21.93 -5.23
N GLU A 10 -16.36 -20.89 -5.75
CA GLU A 10 -16.62 -20.79 -7.17
C GLU A 10 -15.31 -20.50 -7.91
N LEU A 11 -14.95 -21.38 -8.84
CA LEU A 11 -13.75 -21.19 -9.63
C LEU A 11 -14.02 -20.17 -10.75
N PRO A 12 -13.12 -19.20 -10.98
CA PRO A 12 -13.30 -18.23 -12.05
C PRO A 12 -13.30 -18.94 -13.41
N LYS A 13 -14.02 -18.36 -14.36
CA LYS A 13 -14.01 -18.83 -15.75
C LYS A 13 -12.60 -18.67 -16.32
N ARG A 14 -12.07 -19.72 -16.96
CA ARG A 14 -10.82 -19.63 -17.73
C ARG A 14 -11.12 -19.05 -19.11
N ILE A 15 -10.38 -18.01 -19.48
CA ILE A 15 -10.43 -17.38 -20.81
C ILE A 15 -9.50 -18.15 -21.76
N HIS A 16 -8.33 -18.53 -21.26
CA HIS A 16 -7.30 -19.25 -22.00
C HIS A 16 -7.23 -20.72 -21.58
N LYS A 17 -6.84 -21.59 -22.52
CA LYS A 17 -6.51 -23.01 -22.26
C LYS A 17 -5.16 -23.15 -21.54
N ALA A 18 -5.06 -22.53 -20.37
CA ALA A 18 -3.90 -22.52 -19.49
C ALA A 18 -4.32 -22.82 -18.04
N LYS A 19 -3.34 -23.00 -17.15
CA LYS A 19 -3.63 -22.98 -15.70
C LYS A 19 -4.09 -21.57 -15.30
N TYR A 20 -4.69 -21.45 -14.12
CA TYR A 20 -5.20 -20.17 -13.63
C TYR A 20 -4.14 -19.07 -13.55
N PHE A 21 -2.90 -19.39 -13.17
CA PHE A 21 -1.84 -18.40 -13.23
C PHE A 21 -1.56 -17.92 -14.66
N GLY A 22 -1.48 -18.82 -15.64
CA GLY A 22 -1.30 -18.41 -17.04
C GLY A 22 -2.46 -17.57 -17.60
N ASN A 23 -3.67 -17.72 -17.04
CA ASN A 23 -4.77 -16.79 -17.34
C ASN A 23 -4.52 -15.41 -16.71
N LEU A 24 -4.12 -15.37 -15.44
CA LEU A 24 -3.77 -14.12 -14.74
C LEU A 24 -2.63 -13.37 -15.44
N GLU A 25 -1.59 -14.10 -15.86
CA GLU A 25 -0.47 -13.60 -16.65
C GLU A 25 -0.98 -12.92 -17.93
N ALA A 26 -1.72 -13.65 -18.77
CA ALA A 26 -2.21 -13.15 -20.05
C ALA A 26 -3.24 -12.01 -19.94
N GLU A 27 -4.10 -12.01 -18.92
CA GLU A 27 -5.22 -11.06 -18.84
C GLU A 27 -4.96 -9.85 -17.96
N VAL A 28 -3.96 -9.90 -17.08
CA VAL A 28 -3.66 -8.82 -16.13
C VAL A 28 -2.22 -8.35 -16.26
N ILE A 29 -1.25 -9.26 -16.26
CA ILE A 29 0.17 -8.90 -16.24
C ILE A 29 0.60 -8.41 -17.63
N ASP A 30 0.40 -9.23 -18.66
CA ASP A 30 0.79 -8.92 -20.05
C ASP A 30 0.00 -7.75 -20.63
N LYS A 31 -1.23 -7.51 -20.14
CA LYS A 31 -2.05 -6.35 -20.51
C LYS A 31 -1.69 -5.08 -19.75
N GLY A 32 -0.67 -5.10 -18.89
CA GLY A 32 -0.21 -3.94 -18.13
C GLY A 32 -1.19 -3.46 -17.05
N LEU A 33 -2.13 -4.30 -16.59
CA LEU A 33 -3.10 -3.94 -15.55
C LEU A 33 -2.58 -4.24 -14.15
N CYS A 34 -1.53 -5.05 -14.01
CA CYS A 34 -0.98 -5.47 -12.72
C CYS A 34 -0.41 -4.28 -11.94
N SER A 35 -1.01 -3.95 -10.80
CA SER A 35 -0.56 -2.87 -9.91
C SER A 35 0.52 -3.29 -8.91
N HIS A 36 1.18 -4.42 -9.15
CA HIS A 36 2.27 -4.94 -8.31
C HIS A 36 1.94 -5.01 -6.80
N CYS A 37 0.70 -5.36 -6.43
CA CYS A 37 0.28 -5.35 -5.02
C CYS A 37 0.72 -6.60 -4.24
N GLY A 38 1.05 -7.71 -4.91
CA GLY A 38 1.50 -8.95 -4.26
C GLY A 38 0.41 -9.83 -3.63
N THR A 39 -0.88 -9.47 -3.74
CA THR A 39 -1.99 -10.27 -3.18
C THR A 39 -2.03 -11.71 -3.71
N CYS A 40 -1.69 -11.91 -4.98
CA CYS A 40 -1.63 -13.24 -5.59
C CYS A 40 -0.57 -14.14 -4.94
N ALA A 41 0.58 -13.58 -4.57
CA ALA A 41 1.62 -14.30 -3.85
C ALA A 41 1.18 -14.64 -2.41
N ALA A 42 0.52 -13.71 -1.73
CA ALA A 42 0.00 -13.91 -0.37
C ALA A 42 -0.99 -15.08 -0.24
N ILE A 43 -1.74 -15.41 -1.30
CA ILE A 43 -2.69 -16.54 -1.31
C ILE A 43 -2.14 -17.81 -1.97
N CYS A 44 -0.98 -17.76 -2.62
CA CYS A 44 -0.49 -18.89 -3.42
C CYS A 44 -0.13 -20.07 -2.51
N PRO A 45 -0.78 -21.25 -2.64
CA PRO A 45 -0.56 -22.36 -1.72
C PRO A 45 0.78 -23.09 -1.93
N VAL A 46 1.45 -22.84 -3.06
CA VAL A 46 2.74 -23.46 -3.42
C VAL A 46 3.89 -22.45 -3.43
N ASP A 47 3.64 -21.21 -2.96
CA ASP A 47 4.66 -20.15 -2.86
C ASP A 47 5.47 -19.92 -4.14
N GLY A 48 4.85 -20.15 -5.30
CA GLY A 48 5.52 -20.07 -6.60
C GLY A 48 5.48 -18.70 -7.26
N ILE A 49 4.64 -17.78 -6.78
CA ILE A 49 4.51 -16.43 -7.34
C ILE A 49 5.50 -15.51 -6.64
N ILE A 50 6.38 -14.91 -7.42
CA ILE A 50 7.49 -14.08 -6.96
C ILE A 50 7.09 -12.61 -7.09
N VAL A 51 7.24 -11.87 -5.99
CA VAL A 51 7.13 -10.41 -5.94
C VAL A 51 8.52 -9.90 -5.59
N GLU A 52 9.11 -9.16 -6.51
CA GLU A 52 10.46 -8.62 -6.43
C GLU A 52 10.44 -7.24 -7.10
N ASP A 53 11.59 -6.57 -7.17
CA ASP A 53 11.74 -5.29 -7.87
C ASP A 53 11.73 -5.44 -9.41
N LYS A 54 10.73 -6.14 -9.94
CA LYS A 54 10.47 -6.45 -11.35
C LYS A 54 9.02 -6.91 -11.50
N PRO A 55 8.45 -7.02 -12.71
CA PRO A 55 7.09 -7.55 -12.88
C PRO A 55 6.87 -8.89 -12.16
N ILE A 56 5.68 -9.06 -11.55
CA ILE A 56 5.31 -10.30 -10.85
C ILE A 56 5.36 -11.47 -11.84
N GLU A 57 5.96 -12.58 -11.41
CA GLU A 57 6.11 -13.77 -12.24
C GLU A 57 5.92 -15.06 -11.43
N PHE A 58 5.64 -16.15 -12.14
CA PHE A 58 5.73 -17.51 -11.61
C PHE A 58 6.47 -18.37 -12.65
N PRO A 59 7.81 -18.37 -12.66
CA PRO A 59 8.60 -18.89 -13.80
C PRO A 59 8.26 -20.32 -14.21
N ASN A 60 7.95 -21.18 -13.25
CA ASN A 60 7.66 -22.60 -13.47
C ASN A 60 6.17 -22.96 -13.31
N TRP A 61 5.26 -21.99 -13.51
CA TRP A 61 3.83 -22.22 -13.24
C TRP A 61 3.23 -23.40 -13.99
N LYS A 62 3.73 -23.74 -15.19
CA LYS A 62 3.27 -24.91 -15.95
C LYS A 62 3.46 -26.21 -15.19
N ARG A 63 4.56 -26.36 -14.44
CA ARG A 63 4.84 -27.52 -13.60
C ARG A 63 4.26 -27.35 -12.20
N ASP A 64 4.60 -26.24 -11.54
CA ASP A 64 4.49 -26.11 -10.09
C ASP A 64 3.13 -25.53 -9.64
N CYS A 65 2.39 -24.85 -10.52
CA CYS A 65 1.04 -24.37 -10.18
C CYS A 65 0.05 -25.52 -10.04
N VAL A 66 -0.61 -25.62 -8.89
CA VAL A 66 -1.67 -26.62 -8.62
C VAL A 66 -3.03 -26.27 -9.23
N ASN A 67 -3.10 -25.22 -10.04
CA ASN A 67 -4.30 -24.81 -10.78
C ASN A 67 -5.54 -24.57 -9.87
N CYS A 68 -5.35 -23.99 -8.69
CA CYS A 68 -6.43 -23.77 -7.69
C CYS A 68 -7.30 -22.53 -7.93
N GLY A 69 -6.86 -21.59 -8.78
CA GLY A 69 -7.60 -20.36 -9.08
C GLY A 69 -7.52 -19.24 -8.04
N ALA A 70 -6.85 -19.44 -6.90
CA ALA A 70 -6.81 -18.47 -5.80
C ALA A 70 -6.23 -17.10 -6.24
N CYS A 71 -5.10 -17.12 -6.97
CA CYS A 71 -4.46 -15.89 -7.48
C CYS A 71 -5.38 -15.04 -8.37
N VAL A 72 -6.30 -15.67 -9.11
CA VAL A 72 -7.27 -14.99 -9.96
C VAL A 72 -8.38 -14.37 -9.13
N ARG A 73 -8.96 -15.13 -8.19
CA ARG A 73 -10.08 -14.66 -7.33
C ARG A 73 -9.67 -13.45 -6.49
N VAL A 74 -8.46 -13.47 -5.93
CA VAL A 74 -7.98 -12.38 -5.07
C VAL A 74 -7.37 -11.21 -5.85
N CYS A 75 -7.15 -11.34 -7.16
CA CYS A 75 -6.53 -10.25 -7.92
C CYS A 75 -7.53 -9.09 -8.09
N PRO A 76 -7.24 -7.88 -7.58
CA PRO A 76 -8.11 -6.71 -7.75
C PRO A 76 -8.24 -6.26 -9.21
N ARG A 77 -7.37 -6.78 -10.10
CA ARG A 77 -7.27 -6.39 -11.50
C ARG A 77 -7.84 -7.42 -12.49
N TRP A 78 -8.32 -8.57 -12.02
CA TRP A 78 -8.90 -9.61 -12.90
C TRP A 78 -10.21 -9.14 -13.56
N ASP A 79 -11.17 -8.69 -12.75
CA ASP A 79 -12.42 -8.04 -13.20
C ASP A 79 -12.37 -6.57 -12.81
N TYR A 80 -11.41 -5.84 -13.36
CA TYR A 80 -11.04 -4.53 -12.85
C TYR A 80 -12.15 -3.50 -13.05
N LYS A 81 -12.67 -2.99 -11.93
CA LYS A 81 -13.54 -1.82 -11.86
C LYS A 81 -12.84 -0.80 -10.96
N PRO A 82 -12.31 0.29 -11.52
CA PRO A 82 -11.50 1.23 -10.77
C PRO A 82 -12.34 1.90 -9.67
N LEU A 83 -11.93 1.67 -8.43
CA LEU A 83 -12.36 2.49 -7.30
C LEU A 83 -11.77 3.90 -7.46
N ASN A 84 -12.49 4.91 -6.96
CA ASN A 84 -12.10 6.30 -7.11
C ASN A 84 -12.83 7.20 -6.09
N GLY A 85 -12.48 8.48 -6.09
CA GLY A 85 -13.08 9.46 -5.20
C GLY A 85 -12.64 9.29 -3.74
N ILE A 86 -13.43 9.87 -2.84
CA ILE A 86 -13.20 9.80 -1.39
C ILE A 86 -13.85 8.55 -0.77
N GLY A 87 -14.86 7.96 -1.42
CA GLY A 87 -15.59 6.79 -0.89
C GLY A 87 -16.44 7.13 0.35
N GLU A 88 -17.02 6.10 0.97
CA GLU A 88 -17.78 6.23 2.22
C GLU A 88 -16.83 6.35 3.42
N TYR A 89 -17.21 7.15 4.41
CA TYR A 89 -16.43 7.39 5.63
C TYR A 89 -17.34 7.76 6.81
N ILE A 90 -16.84 7.52 8.01
CA ILE A 90 -17.45 7.90 9.30
C ILE A 90 -17.08 9.35 9.62
N GLU A 91 -15.79 9.68 9.54
CA GLU A 91 -15.30 11.03 9.82
C GLU A 91 -14.02 11.36 9.03
N VAL A 92 -13.77 12.66 8.84
CA VAL A 92 -12.54 13.21 8.27
C VAL A 92 -11.94 14.23 9.20
N LEU A 93 -10.62 14.19 9.37
CA LEU A 93 -9.92 15.09 10.28
C LEU A 93 -8.45 15.22 9.90
N SER A 94 -7.80 16.29 10.39
CA SER A 94 -6.34 16.39 10.36
C SER A 94 -5.78 16.08 11.74
N ALA A 95 -4.63 15.42 11.80
CA ALA A 95 -3.98 15.15 13.07
C ALA A 95 -2.45 15.09 12.96
N LYS A 96 -1.80 15.30 14.10
CA LYS A 96 -0.35 15.20 14.26
C LYS A 96 -0.01 14.49 15.56
N SER A 97 0.81 13.45 15.47
CA SER A 97 1.39 12.76 16.63
C SER A 97 2.29 13.70 17.43
N LYS A 98 2.22 13.56 18.76
CA LYS A 98 3.15 14.19 19.71
C LYS A 98 4.28 13.23 20.12
N ARG A 99 4.13 11.93 19.88
CA ARG A 99 5.11 10.89 20.26
C ARG A 99 6.13 10.60 19.16
N PHE A 100 5.69 10.66 17.90
CA PHE A 100 6.49 10.25 16.75
C PHE A 100 6.76 11.40 15.78
N LYS A 101 7.91 11.32 15.12
CA LYS A 101 8.26 12.16 13.98
C LYS A 101 8.15 11.33 12.71
N GLY A 102 7.60 11.90 11.64
CA GLY A 102 7.33 11.17 10.39
C GLY A 102 7.44 12.06 9.15
N GLN A 103 6.94 11.55 8.03
CA GLN A 103 6.91 12.29 6.75
C GLN A 103 6.15 13.61 6.89
N ASP A 104 4.95 13.51 7.47
CA ASP A 104 3.99 14.57 7.75
C ASP A 104 3.60 14.57 9.24
N GLY A 105 2.35 14.27 9.58
CA GLY A 105 1.85 14.21 10.97
C GLY A 105 2.19 12.93 11.74
N ALA A 106 2.90 11.98 11.11
CA ALA A 106 3.27 10.68 11.69
C ALA A 106 2.09 9.83 12.19
N MET A 107 0.88 10.05 11.67
CA MET A 107 -0.33 9.38 12.16
C MET A 107 -0.37 7.88 11.85
N VAL A 108 0.22 7.40 10.75
CA VAL A 108 0.33 5.95 10.50
C VAL A 108 1.09 5.26 11.64
N THR A 109 2.21 5.85 12.06
CA THR A 109 3.02 5.34 13.17
C THR A 109 2.25 5.41 14.49
N GLU A 110 1.57 6.51 14.77
CA GLU A 110 0.78 6.70 15.98
C GLU A 110 -0.39 5.71 16.10
N ILE A 111 -1.13 5.51 15.00
CA ILE A 111 -2.27 4.58 14.94
C ILE A 111 -1.78 3.15 15.18
N MET A 112 -0.68 2.73 14.52
CA MET A 112 -0.13 1.39 14.73
C MET A 112 0.46 1.19 16.13
N ALA A 113 1.15 2.19 16.69
CA ALA A 113 1.64 2.14 18.07
C ALA A 113 0.50 1.96 19.07
N SER A 114 -0.56 2.76 18.91
CA SER A 114 -1.72 2.71 19.80
C SER A 114 -2.52 1.41 19.64
N ALA A 115 -2.63 0.90 18.41
CA ALA A 115 -3.25 -0.40 18.16
C ALA A 115 -2.50 -1.57 18.83
N LEU A 116 -1.15 -1.52 18.87
CA LEU A 116 -0.32 -2.48 19.62
C LEU A 116 -0.55 -2.34 21.13
N GLU A 117 -0.55 -1.12 21.66
CA GLU A 117 -0.79 -0.85 23.09
C GLU A 117 -2.18 -1.30 23.56
N MET A 118 -3.20 -1.14 22.71
CA MET A 118 -4.56 -1.58 22.97
C MET A 118 -4.75 -3.10 22.81
N GLY A 119 -3.76 -3.83 22.27
CA GLY A 119 -3.88 -5.26 21.96
C GLY A 119 -4.86 -5.57 20.81
N VAL A 120 -5.19 -4.57 20.00
CA VAL A 120 -6.02 -4.73 18.78
C VAL A 120 -5.25 -5.53 17.74
N ILE A 121 -3.94 -5.26 17.64
CA ILE A 121 -2.98 -6.02 16.83
C ILE A 121 -1.84 -6.52 17.71
N ASP A 122 -1.28 -7.67 17.34
CA ASP A 122 -0.07 -8.23 17.98
C ASP A 122 1.19 -7.87 17.17
N ARG A 123 1.04 -7.65 15.86
CA ARG A 123 2.13 -7.35 14.92
C ARG A 123 1.69 -6.28 13.92
N ALA A 124 2.58 -5.37 13.57
CA ALA A 124 2.36 -4.46 12.45
C ALA A 124 3.37 -4.70 11.33
N VAL A 125 2.88 -4.73 10.08
CA VAL A 125 3.74 -4.81 8.88
C VAL A 125 3.98 -3.39 8.37
N PHE A 126 5.25 -2.97 8.44
CA PHE A 126 5.75 -1.69 7.97
C PHE A 126 6.67 -1.83 6.76
N VAL A 127 6.93 -0.71 6.09
CA VAL A 127 7.92 -0.60 5.01
C VAL A 127 9.10 0.27 5.47
N GLY A 128 10.21 -0.40 5.72
CA GLY A 128 11.52 0.20 5.93
C GLY A 128 12.30 0.40 4.64
N ARG A 129 13.59 0.71 4.79
CA ARG A 129 14.54 0.77 3.69
C ARG A 129 15.89 0.23 4.11
N ASP A 130 16.65 -0.27 3.13
CA ASP A 130 18.07 -0.55 3.27
C ASP A 130 18.93 0.73 3.06
N GLU A 131 20.25 0.54 3.01
CA GLU A 131 21.22 1.60 2.75
C GLU A 131 21.14 2.20 1.33
N ASN A 132 20.55 1.48 0.36
CA ASN A 132 20.35 1.92 -1.03
C ASN A 132 18.97 2.57 -1.25
N TRP A 133 18.25 2.85 -0.16
CA TRP A 133 16.86 3.33 -0.20
C TRP A 133 15.86 2.35 -0.81
N LYS A 134 16.24 1.07 -0.94
CA LYS A 134 15.36 0.01 -1.41
C LYS A 134 14.36 -0.34 -0.32
N PRO A 135 13.05 -0.39 -0.61
CA PRO A 135 12.07 -0.78 0.38
C PRO A 135 12.32 -2.20 0.90
N VAL A 136 12.19 -2.38 2.21
CA VAL A 136 12.24 -3.69 2.88
C VAL A 136 11.09 -3.79 3.87
N THR A 137 10.49 -4.96 4.03
CA THR A 137 9.42 -5.12 5.01
C THR A 137 9.97 -5.26 6.43
N ALA A 138 9.35 -4.57 7.38
CA ALA A 138 9.69 -4.63 8.79
C ALA A 138 8.48 -5.15 9.57
N ILE A 139 8.71 -6.09 10.49
CA ILE A 139 7.69 -6.57 11.43
C ILE A 139 7.92 -5.88 12.76
N VAL A 140 6.98 -5.02 13.12
CA VAL A 140 6.95 -4.30 14.39
C VAL A 140 6.16 -5.14 15.38
N LYS A 141 6.80 -5.45 16.51
CA LYS A 141 6.23 -6.18 17.65
C LYS A 141 6.00 -5.24 18.83
N ASP A 142 6.89 -4.25 18.98
CA ASP A 142 6.91 -3.32 20.09
C ASP A 142 7.01 -1.87 19.60
N VAL A 143 6.44 -0.95 20.37
CA VAL A 143 6.37 0.48 20.04
C VAL A 143 7.77 1.11 19.84
N GLU A 144 8.78 0.65 20.57
CA GLU A 144 10.15 1.17 20.46
C GLU A 144 10.76 0.96 19.06
N GLN A 145 10.39 -0.11 18.35
CA GLN A 145 10.86 -0.33 16.99
C GLN A 145 10.36 0.77 16.03
N LEU A 146 9.20 1.38 16.34
CA LEU A 146 8.67 2.54 15.61
C LEU A 146 9.51 3.81 15.79
N LEU A 147 10.55 3.78 16.63
CA LEU A 147 11.54 4.84 16.75
C LEU A 147 12.62 4.84 15.66
N GLU A 148 12.81 3.70 14.99
CA GLU A 148 13.83 3.56 13.95
C GLU A 148 13.54 4.47 12.74
N GLU A 149 14.55 5.24 12.33
CA GLU A 149 14.42 6.19 11.21
C GLU A 149 14.16 5.47 9.88
N THR A 150 14.79 4.31 9.68
CA THR A 150 14.71 3.52 8.43
C THR A 150 13.31 3.00 8.17
N ILE A 151 12.47 2.79 9.19
CA ILE A 151 11.09 2.33 9.03
C ILE A 151 10.06 3.45 8.88
N ARG A 152 10.50 4.70 9.03
CA ARG A 152 9.68 5.91 8.87
C ARG A 152 9.84 6.53 7.49
N GLY A 153 8.95 7.47 7.17
CA GLY A 153 9.02 8.22 5.92
C GLY A 153 8.56 7.42 4.71
N THR A 154 8.15 8.14 3.66
CA THR A 154 7.65 7.52 2.43
C THR A 154 8.81 6.99 1.59
N LYS A 155 8.70 5.75 1.14
CA LYS A 155 9.54 5.19 0.08
C LYS A 155 8.67 5.09 -1.17
N TYR A 156 9.05 5.81 -2.22
CA TYR A 156 8.30 5.85 -3.48
C TYR A 156 8.68 4.67 -4.37
N SER A 157 8.75 3.47 -3.81
CA SER A 157 8.96 2.24 -4.58
C SER A 157 8.12 1.10 -4.02
N PHE A 158 7.88 0.07 -4.83
CA PHE A 158 7.11 -1.10 -4.41
C PHE A 158 7.78 -1.84 -3.24
N ALA A 159 6.96 -2.46 -2.39
CA ALA A 159 7.39 -3.21 -1.22
C ALA A 159 6.53 -4.47 -1.07
N ASP A 160 7.15 -5.56 -0.59
CA ASP A 160 6.54 -6.89 -0.52
C ASP A 160 5.68 -7.10 0.73
N VAL A 161 4.77 -6.15 0.99
CA VAL A 161 3.90 -6.15 2.18
C VAL A 161 2.98 -7.37 2.20
N MET A 162 2.33 -7.67 1.07
CA MET A 162 1.29 -8.71 1.05
C MET A 162 1.82 -10.13 1.29
N PRO A 163 2.93 -10.60 0.66
CA PRO A 163 3.54 -11.88 0.99
C PRO A 163 3.89 -12.00 2.48
N ARG A 164 4.37 -10.91 3.08
CA ARG A 164 4.75 -10.88 4.51
C ARG A 164 3.56 -11.11 5.45
N ILE A 165 2.36 -10.68 5.06
CA ILE A 165 1.14 -10.92 5.83
C ILE A 165 0.88 -12.43 5.98
N LYS A 166 1.10 -13.22 4.92
CA LYS A 166 0.89 -14.68 4.92
C LYS A 166 1.68 -15.39 6.03
N GLU A 167 2.89 -14.91 6.31
CA GLU A 167 3.77 -15.45 7.36
C GLU A 167 3.23 -15.22 8.78
N LEU A 168 2.35 -14.24 8.98
CA LEU A 168 1.94 -13.76 10.31
C LEU A 168 0.50 -14.13 10.66
N ILE A 169 -0.41 -14.10 9.68
CA ILE A 169 -1.86 -14.16 9.91
C ILE A 169 -2.36 -15.46 10.53
N LYS A 170 -1.55 -16.52 10.55
CA LYS A 170 -1.93 -17.77 11.21
C LYS A 170 -1.91 -17.66 12.73
N ASP A 171 -0.95 -16.90 13.26
CA ASP A 171 -0.63 -16.92 14.70
C ASP A 171 -0.87 -15.56 15.38
N TYR A 172 -1.08 -14.49 14.61
CA TYR A 172 -1.12 -13.13 15.12
C TYR A 172 -2.27 -12.31 14.52
N LYS A 173 -2.81 -11.38 15.32
CA LYS A 173 -3.59 -10.24 14.83
C LYS A 173 -2.64 -9.24 14.20
N VAL A 174 -2.89 -8.86 12.95
CA VAL A 174 -1.96 -8.08 12.15
C VAL A 174 -2.54 -6.71 11.79
N GLY A 175 -1.75 -5.67 11.98
CA GLY A 175 -1.93 -4.35 11.38
C GLY A 175 -1.14 -4.23 10.08
N VAL A 176 -1.76 -3.72 9.03
CA VAL A 176 -1.16 -3.60 7.69
C VAL A 176 -1.19 -2.15 7.25
N VAL A 177 -0.06 -1.65 6.73
CA VAL A 177 0.03 -0.37 6.01
C VAL A 177 0.28 -0.66 4.54
N GLY A 178 -0.51 -0.05 3.65
CA GLY A 178 -0.29 -0.24 2.22
C GLY A 178 -0.92 0.84 1.35
N THR A 179 -0.63 0.78 0.06
CA THR A 179 -1.23 1.64 -0.96
C THR A 179 -2.66 1.16 -1.30
N PRO A 180 -3.46 1.94 -2.05
CA PRO A 180 -4.85 1.60 -2.37
C PRO A 180 -5.01 0.19 -2.98
N CYS A 181 -4.11 -0.21 -3.90
CA CYS A 181 -4.17 -1.53 -4.50
C CYS A 181 -3.92 -2.68 -3.51
N MET A 182 -3.12 -2.45 -2.47
CA MET A 182 -2.92 -3.41 -1.38
C MET A 182 -4.17 -3.49 -0.49
N MET A 183 -4.85 -2.37 -0.23
CA MET A 183 -6.11 -2.36 0.54
C MET A 183 -7.20 -3.18 -0.16
N SER A 184 -7.37 -3.01 -1.48
CA SER A 184 -8.25 -3.88 -2.26
C SER A 184 -7.83 -5.34 -2.21
N GLY A 185 -6.52 -5.60 -2.19
CA GLY A 185 -5.97 -6.93 -1.96
C GLY A 185 -6.38 -7.52 -0.61
N VAL A 186 -6.25 -6.76 0.47
CA VAL A 186 -6.66 -7.15 1.82
C VAL A 186 -8.14 -7.53 1.85
N ARG A 187 -9.04 -6.71 1.29
CA ARG A 187 -10.48 -7.02 1.26
C ARG A 187 -10.80 -8.28 0.48
N ARG A 188 -10.11 -8.49 -0.65
CA ARG A 188 -10.26 -9.73 -1.42
C ARG A 188 -9.76 -10.96 -0.67
N LEU A 189 -8.65 -10.85 0.06
CA LEU A 189 -8.15 -11.93 0.91
C LEU A 189 -9.11 -12.26 2.05
N GLN A 190 -9.67 -11.25 2.73
CA GLN A 190 -10.66 -11.43 3.80
C GLN A 190 -11.93 -12.13 3.28
N LYS A 191 -12.39 -11.78 2.07
CA LYS A 191 -13.50 -12.48 1.42
C LYS A 191 -13.15 -13.92 1.00
N GLU A 192 -11.88 -14.16 0.70
CA GLU A 192 -11.37 -15.46 0.23
C GLU A 192 -10.96 -16.40 1.38
N SER A 193 -10.78 -15.96 2.61
CA SER A 193 -10.58 -16.90 3.71
C SER A 193 -10.69 -16.20 5.06
N GLU A 194 -11.38 -16.85 5.99
CA GLU A 194 -11.53 -16.39 7.38
C GLU A 194 -10.18 -16.18 8.08
N ILE A 195 -9.11 -16.88 7.67
CA ILE A 195 -7.78 -16.68 8.27
C ILE A 195 -7.26 -15.24 8.08
N PHE A 196 -7.68 -14.54 7.01
CA PHE A 196 -7.30 -13.15 6.79
C PHE A 196 -8.13 -12.15 7.60
N GLU A 197 -9.18 -12.59 8.32
CA GLU A 197 -9.82 -11.77 9.35
C GLU A 197 -8.88 -11.46 10.52
N ASN A 198 -7.75 -12.16 10.64
CA ASN A 198 -6.68 -11.80 11.55
C ASN A 198 -5.96 -10.49 11.15
N ILE A 199 -6.21 -9.95 9.96
CA ILE A 199 -5.88 -8.55 9.66
C ILE A 199 -6.91 -7.67 10.38
N LYS A 200 -6.56 -7.16 11.57
CA LYS A 200 -7.46 -6.39 12.44
C LYS A 200 -7.41 -4.88 12.21
N LEU A 201 -6.42 -4.41 11.44
CA LEU A 201 -6.29 -3.01 11.08
C LEU A 201 -5.63 -2.87 9.71
N ALA A 202 -6.26 -2.18 8.78
CA ALA A 202 -5.74 -1.88 7.44
C ALA A 202 -5.67 -0.36 7.22
N ILE A 203 -4.46 0.20 7.25
CA ILE A 203 -4.19 1.62 7.00
C ILE A 203 -3.83 1.82 5.52
N GLY A 204 -4.64 2.59 4.82
CA GLY A 204 -4.43 2.95 3.42
C GLY A 204 -3.66 4.26 3.27
N LEU A 205 -2.59 4.29 2.49
CA LEU A 205 -1.87 5.52 2.17
C LEU A 205 -2.49 6.21 0.96
N PHE A 206 -2.59 7.55 1.00
CA PHE A 206 -2.85 8.31 -0.23
C PHE A 206 -1.74 8.07 -1.24
N CYS A 207 -2.10 7.71 -2.46
CA CYS A 207 -1.15 7.29 -3.47
C CYS A 207 -1.59 7.76 -4.86
N THR A 208 -0.68 8.41 -5.59
CA THR A 208 -0.89 8.70 -7.02
C THR A 208 -0.27 7.58 -7.84
N GLU A 209 1.06 7.50 -7.82
CA GLU A 209 1.88 6.53 -8.55
C GLU A 209 2.91 5.89 -7.61
N ASN A 210 3.53 4.80 -8.05
CA ASN A 210 4.64 4.14 -7.38
C ASN A 210 5.64 3.66 -8.44
N PHE A 211 6.84 3.23 -8.03
CA PHE A 211 7.92 2.91 -8.96
C PHE A 211 8.62 1.59 -8.62
N TYR A 212 9.23 0.96 -9.61
CA TYR A 212 10.29 -0.02 -9.34
C TYR A 212 11.52 0.73 -8.81
N HIS A 213 12.15 0.22 -7.75
CA HIS A 213 13.29 0.86 -7.10
C HIS A 213 14.46 0.99 -8.07
N TRP A 214 14.77 -0.05 -8.86
CA TRP A 214 15.85 0.02 -9.85
C TRP A 214 15.64 1.12 -10.89
N GLN A 215 14.42 1.30 -11.42
CA GLN A 215 14.12 2.35 -12.40
C GLN A 215 14.21 3.74 -11.76
N LEU A 216 13.66 3.90 -10.55
CA LEU A 216 13.71 5.17 -9.84
C LEU A 216 15.16 5.55 -9.50
N HIS A 217 15.94 4.59 -9.00
CA HIS A 217 17.36 4.78 -8.68
C HIS A 217 18.16 5.14 -9.93
N GLU A 218 17.97 4.41 -11.03
CA GLU A 218 18.65 4.69 -12.30
C GLU A 218 18.30 6.08 -12.84
N PHE A 219 17.01 6.45 -12.83
CA PHE A 219 16.55 7.78 -13.25
C PHE A 219 17.19 8.89 -12.40
N LEU A 220 17.16 8.75 -11.07
CA LEU A 220 17.72 9.76 -10.17
C LEU A 220 19.23 9.90 -10.35
N LEU A 221 19.94 8.79 -10.51
CA LEU A 221 21.39 8.81 -10.70
C LEU A 221 21.77 9.44 -12.04
N LYS A 222 21.16 9.01 -13.14
CA LYS A 222 21.54 9.44 -14.50
C LYS A 222 20.98 10.81 -14.89
N GLU A 223 19.71 11.06 -14.60
CA GLU A 223 19.00 12.26 -15.08
C GLU A 223 19.02 13.42 -14.08
N LYS A 224 19.27 13.13 -12.79
CA LYS A 224 19.25 14.12 -11.71
C LYS A 224 20.55 14.23 -10.95
N ASN A 225 21.54 13.39 -11.24
CA ASN A 225 22.82 13.32 -10.53
C ASN A 225 22.62 13.16 -9.01
N VAL A 226 21.68 12.30 -8.62
CA VAL A 226 21.32 11.98 -7.23
C VAL A 226 21.56 10.51 -6.97
N ASP A 227 22.54 10.19 -6.12
CA ASP A 227 22.69 8.85 -5.55
C ASP A 227 21.78 8.74 -4.30
N MET A 228 20.89 7.75 -4.30
CA MET A 228 19.94 7.53 -3.21
C MET A 228 20.59 7.06 -1.91
N LYS A 229 21.84 6.58 -1.95
CA LYS A 229 22.62 6.29 -0.74
C LYS A 229 22.85 7.54 0.11
N ASP A 230 22.94 8.70 -0.53
CA ASP A 230 23.14 9.98 0.14
C ASP A 230 21.83 10.66 0.54
N ALA A 231 20.68 10.08 0.20
CA ALA A 231 19.39 10.60 0.63
C ALA A 231 19.20 10.46 2.14
N VAL A 232 18.50 11.43 2.73
CA VAL A 232 17.98 11.38 4.12
C VAL A 232 16.47 11.58 4.17
N LYS A 233 15.87 12.17 3.13
CA LYS A 233 14.42 12.29 3.00
C LYS A 233 14.02 12.45 1.55
N THR A 234 12.96 11.75 1.15
CA THR A 234 12.24 11.97 -0.10
C THR A 234 10.85 12.55 0.20
N ASP A 235 10.35 13.44 -0.66
CA ASP A 235 9.03 14.05 -0.48
C ASP A 235 8.41 14.45 -1.82
N ILE A 236 7.07 14.48 -1.89
CA ILE A 236 6.32 15.03 -3.02
C ILE A 236 5.45 16.15 -2.50
N LYS A 237 5.78 17.39 -2.89
CA LYS A 237 5.05 18.59 -2.47
C LYS A 237 4.81 19.52 -3.65
N LYS A 238 3.56 19.97 -3.80
CA LYS A 238 3.14 20.93 -4.82
C LYS A 238 3.60 20.51 -6.23
N GLY A 239 3.44 19.23 -6.57
CA GLY A 239 3.80 18.68 -7.89
C GLY A 239 5.30 18.53 -8.14
N LYS A 240 6.15 18.62 -7.11
CA LYS A 240 7.60 18.39 -7.22
C LYS A 240 8.04 17.23 -6.34
N PHE A 241 8.87 16.37 -6.91
CA PHE A 241 9.68 15.43 -6.15
C PHE A 241 10.85 16.19 -5.52
N ILE A 242 11.21 15.81 -4.31
CA ILE A 242 12.23 16.46 -3.49
C ILE A 242 13.09 15.37 -2.86
N VAL A 243 14.41 15.49 -3.03
CA VAL A 243 15.39 14.69 -2.29
C VAL A 243 16.22 15.62 -1.43
N LYS A 244 16.28 15.35 -0.13
CA LYS A 244 17.22 15.98 0.79
C LYS A 244 18.40 15.02 0.99
N LEU A 245 19.61 15.53 0.83
CA LEU A 245 20.85 14.75 0.92
C LEU A 245 21.55 14.96 2.28
N ARG A 246 22.48 14.07 2.62
CA ARG A 246 23.26 14.09 3.88
C ARG A 246 24.12 15.34 4.02
N ASP A 247 24.63 15.88 2.91
CA ASP A 247 25.40 17.13 2.86
C ASP A 247 24.54 18.38 3.11
N GLY A 248 23.22 18.21 3.28
CA GLY A 248 22.25 19.28 3.51
C GLY A 248 21.68 19.88 2.23
N SER A 249 22.22 19.52 1.05
CA SER A 249 21.70 19.98 -0.23
C SER A 249 20.32 19.37 -0.53
N LYS A 250 19.62 19.99 -1.48
CA LYS A 250 18.27 19.62 -1.88
C LYS A 250 18.13 19.65 -3.39
N VAL A 251 17.71 18.53 -3.96
CA VAL A 251 17.32 18.41 -5.36
C VAL A 251 15.80 18.42 -5.46
N SER A 252 15.24 19.17 -6.43
CA SER A 252 13.80 19.21 -6.63
C SER A 252 13.44 19.42 -8.09
N PHE A 253 12.51 18.60 -8.59
CA PHE A 253 12.08 18.60 -9.98
C PHE A 253 10.59 18.21 -10.09
N PRO A 254 9.87 18.62 -11.14
CA PRO A 254 8.47 18.23 -11.36
C PRO A 254 8.25 16.71 -11.39
N VAL A 255 7.18 16.23 -10.74
CA VAL A 255 6.84 14.79 -10.73
C VAL A 255 6.55 14.22 -12.12
N LYS A 256 6.09 15.07 -13.06
CA LYS A 256 5.84 14.70 -14.45
C LYS A 256 7.08 14.17 -15.19
N GLU A 257 8.27 14.48 -14.70
CA GLU A 257 9.49 13.91 -15.28
C GLU A 257 9.61 12.39 -15.05
N PHE A 258 8.79 11.82 -14.16
CA PHE A 258 8.71 10.38 -13.98
C PHE A 258 7.81 9.67 -14.99
N ASP A 259 7.06 10.37 -15.84
CA ASP A 259 6.16 9.77 -16.85
C ASP A 259 6.78 8.54 -17.57
N PRO A 260 8.07 8.54 -17.99
CA PRO A 260 8.67 7.40 -18.68
C PRO A 260 8.91 6.14 -17.84
N ILE A 261 8.88 6.24 -16.51
CA ILE A 261 9.16 5.14 -15.58
C ILE A 261 7.94 4.74 -14.73
N ILE A 262 6.77 5.30 -15.01
CA ILE A 262 5.54 4.90 -14.32
C ILE A 262 5.21 3.45 -14.73
N PRO A 263 5.04 2.52 -13.77
CA PRO A 263 4.58 1.17 -14.06
C PRO A 263 3.17 1.20 -14.65
N SER A 264 2.94 0.44 -15.72
CA SER A 264 1.66 0.41 -16.46
C SER A 264 0.42 0.20 -15.59
N GLY A 265 0.51 -0.63 -14.54
CA GLY A 265 -0.62 -0.84 -13.62
C GLY A 265 -1.02 0.39 -12.80
N CYS A 266 -0.10 1.34 -12.61
CA CYS A 266 -0.40 2.64 -12.00
C CYS A 266 -1.17 3.55 -12.98
N GLU A 267 -0.88 3.47 -14.28
CA GLU A 267 -1.50 4.30 -15.33
C GLU A 267 -3.01 4.06 -15.51
N VAL A 268 -3.53 2.98 -14.93
CA VAL A 268 -4.96 2.62 -14.93
C VAL A 268 -5.58 2.67 -13.53
N CYS A 269 -4.81 3.07 -12.51
CA CYS A 269 -5.29 3.18 -11.14
C CYS A 269 -6.03 4.50 -10.93
N GLN A 270 -7.26 4.45 -10.43
CA GLN A 270 -8.03 5.67 -10.12
C GLN A 270 -8.27 5.89 -8.63
N ASP A 271 -7.86 4.94 -7.78
CA ASP A 271 -8.03 5.07 -6.33
C ASP A 271 -6.86 5.84 -5.74
N PHE A 272 -7.08 7.11 -5.42
CA PHE A 272 -6.10 7.95 -4.72
C PHE A 272 -6.18 7.76 -3.21
N SER A 273 -7.38 7.67 -2.66
CA SER A 273 -7.65 7.83 -1.23
C SER A 273 -7.69 6.51 -0.47
N ALA A 274 -7.44 5.37 -1.12
CA ALA A 274 -7.51 4.04 -0.52
C ALA A 274 -8.90 3.76 0.08
N VAL A 275 -9.92 3.78 -0.77
CA VAL A 275 -11.33 3.79 -0.33
C VAL A 275 -11.75 2.55 0.45
N GLU A 276 -11.00 1.45 0.32
CA GLU A 276 -11.26 0.19 1.00
C GLU A 276 -10.46 0.00 2.30
N SER A 277 -9.71 1.00 2.78
CA SER A 277 -8.99 0.91 4.06
C SER A 277 -9.92 1.03 5.29
N ASP A 278 -9.43 0.73 6.49
CA ASP A 278 -10.13 1.07 7.74
C ASP A 278 -9.96 2.56 8.05
N VAL A 279 -8.76 3.08 7.77
CA VAL A 279 -8.43 4.50 7.80
C VAL A 279 -7.44 4.83 6.69
N SER A 280 -7.74 5.89 5.94
CA SER A 280 -6.84 6.43 4.93
C SER A 280 -6.00 7.56 5.51
N VAL A 281 -4.71 7.62 5.17
CA VAL A 281 -3.77 8.61 5.69
C VAL A 281 -2.96 9.23 4.55
N GLY A 282 -2.81 10.56 4.56
CA GLY A 282 -1.89 11.25 3.65
C GLY A 282 -1.64 12.70 4.01
N SER A 283 -0.85 13.41 3.21
CA SER A 283 -0.46 14.80 3.47
C SER A 283 -1.47 15.82 2.95
N VAL A 284 -2.13 15.52 1.83
CA VAL A 284 -3.00 16.44 1.09
C VAL A 284 -4.26 16.75 1.88
N GLY A 285 -4.66 18.02 1.90
CA GLY A 285 -5.80 18.50 2.68
C GLY A 285 -5.44 18.99 4.08
N SER A 286 -4.20 18.77 4.53
CA SER A 286 -3.72 19.20 5.85
C SER A 286 -2.60 20.25 5.74
N LYS A 287 -2.43 21.04 6.81
CA LYS A 287 -1.29 21.96 6.92
C LYS A 287 0.03 21.18 7.09
N GLY A 288 1.15 21.83 6.79
CA GLY A 288 2.47 21.21 6.91
C GLY A 288 2.73 20.63 8.30
N GLY A 289 3.18 19.37 8.35
CA GLY A 289 3.44 18.65 9.59
C GLY A 289 2.22 17.97 10.22
N TYR A 290 1.07 17.98 9.54
CA TYR A 290 -0.12 17.22 9.91
C TYR A 290 -0.45 16.22 8.80
N SER A 291 -1.20 15.19 9.14
CA SER A 291 -1.75 14.21 8.20
C SER A 291 -3.26 14.31 8.15
N SER A 292 -3.82 14.23 6.96
CA SER A 292 -5.24 14.04 6.71
C SER A 292 -5.60 12.59 6.99
N LEU A 293 -6.73 12.39 7.66
CA LEU A 293 -7.29 11.09 8.04
C LEU A 293 -8.72 10.99 7.50
N ILE A 294 -9.02 9.87 6.83
CA ILE A 294 -10.38 9.52 6.42
C ILE A 294 -10.70 8.19 7.11
N VAL A 295 -11.53 8.26 8.14
CA VAL A 295 -11.87 7.10 9.00
C VAL A 295 -13.08 6.42 8.41
N ARG A 296 -12.99 5.13 8.13
CA ARG A 296 -14.02 4.38 7.38
C ARG A 296 -14.65 3.25 8.19
N GLN A 297 -13.95 2.77 9.20
CA GLN A 297 -14.37 1.65 10.02
C GLN A 297 -14.25 1.95 11.51
N GLU A 298 -15.12 1.34 12.31
CA GLU A 298 -15.24 1.61 13.74
C GLU A 298 -13.97 1.22 14.50
N ASN A 299 -13.30 0.12 14.12
CA ASN A 299 -12.02 -0.29 14.73
C ASN A 299 -10.96 0.81 14.65
N ALA A 300 -10.86 1.53 13.52
CA ALA A 300 -9.93 2.63 13.37
C ALA A 300 -10.39 3.88 14.13
N LYS A 301 -11.70 4.10 14.21
CA LYS A 301 -12.28 5.18 15.01
C LYS A 301 -11.95 5.01 16.51
N GLU A 302 -12.17 3.83 17.06
CA GLU A 302 -11.86 3.50 18.46
C GLU A 302 -10.37 3.77 18.80
N ILE A 303 -9.45 3.39 17.89
CA ILE A 303 -8.02 3.66 18.07
C ILE A 303 -7.73 5.16 18.07
N LEU A 304 -8.35 5.92 17.16
CA LEU A 304 -8.17 7.37 17.11
C LEU A 304 -8.75 8.07 18.34
N ASP A 305 -9.93 7.65 18.81
CA ASP A 305 -10.52 8.18 20.03
C ASP A 305 -9.60 7.94 21.23
N TYR A 306 -9.06 6.72 21.38
CA TYR A 306 -8.03 6.41 22.37
C TYR A 306 -6.80 7.32 22.27
N ILE A 307 -6.28 7.53 21.06
CA ILE A 307 -5.13 8.44 20.81
C ILE A 307 -5.41 9.85 21.32
N PHE A 308 -6.60 10.38 21.05
CA PHE A 308 -6.95 11.74 21.44
C PHE A 308 -7.28 11.85 22.93
N GLU A 309 -7.93 10.85 23.53
CA GLU A 309 -8.16 10.78 24.97
C GLU A 309 -6.85 10.73 25.77
N LYS A 310 -5.86 9.97 25.29
CA LYS A 310 -4.51 9.94 25.87
C LYS A 310 -3.69 11.20 25.57
N GLY A 311 -4.18 12.07 24.69
CA GLY A 311 -3.49 13.28 24.28
C GLY A 311 -2.24 13.01 23.42
N TYR A 312 -2.11 11.82 22.83
CA TYR A 312 -0.96 11.39 22.01
C TYR A 312 -0.89 12.09 20.65
N ALA A 313 -2.00 12.65 20.18
CA ALA A 313 -2.03 13.49 18.99
C ALA A 313 -2.77 14.81 19.26
N GLU A 314 -2.54 15.80 18.40
CA GLU A 314 -3.35 17.01 18.30
C GLU A 314 -4.17 16.99 17.01
N ARG A 315 -5.41 17.48 17.09
CA ARG A 315 -6.30 17.64 15.94
C ARG A 315 -5.99 18.93 15.18
N GLY A 316 -6.34 18.97 13.91
CA GLY A 316 -6.33 20.17 13.08
C GLY A 316 -7.43 20.13 12.03
N ASP A 317 -7.48 21.17 11.21
CA ASP A 317 -8.46 21.28 10.14
C ASP A 317 -8.00 20.55 8.88
N MET A 318 -8.94 19.85 8.25
CA MET A 318 -8.72 19.16 6.98
C MET A 318 -9.62 19.73 5.88
N SER A 319 -9.03 20.05 4.73
CA SER A 319 -9.76 20.40 3.51
C SER A 319 -10.05 19.13 2.71
N ILE A 320 -11.30 18.66 2.81
CA ILE A 320 -11.80 17.53 2.02
C ILE A 320 -11.78 17.84 0.52
N ASP A 321 -12.08 19.08 0.13
CA ASP A 321 -12.06 19.54 -1.26
C ASP A 321 -10.67 19.39 -1.91
N ALA A 322 -9.60 19.63 -1.13
CA ALA A 322 -8.24 19.44 -1.63
C ALA A 322 -7.93 17.98 -1.92
N VAL A 323 -8.46 17.05 -1.11
CA VAL A 323 -8.35 15.61 -1.37
C VAL A 323 -9.19 15.22 -2.58
N GLN A 324 -10.44 15.69 -2.68
CA GLN A 324 -11.32 15.41 -3.81
C GLN A 324 -10.68 15.85 -5.13
N LYS A 325 -10.07 17.04 -5.17
CA LYS A 325 -9.33 17.53 -6.35
C LYS A 325 -8.21 16.59 -6.79
N LEU A 326 -7.52 15.92 -5.86
CA LEU A 326 -6.50 14.94 -6.22
C LEU A 326 -7.08 13.59 -6.64
N CYS A 327 -8.21 13.17 -6.06
CA CYS A 327 -8.97 12.04 -6.59
C CYS A 327 -9.37 12.28 -8.05
N ASP A 328 -9.95 13.45 -8.36
CA ASP A 328 -10.36 13.82 -9.71
C ASP A 328 -9.15 13.95 -10.66
N PHE A 329 -8.05 14.53 -10.16
CA PHE A 329 -6.80 14.61 -10.92
C PHE A 329 -6.27 13.22 -11.28
N LYS A 330 -6.28 12.27 -10.34
CA LYS A 330 -5.83 10.89 -10.58
C LYS A 330 -6.67 10.21 -11.67
N ILE A 331 -7.99 10.34 -11.61
CA ILE A 331 -8.90 9.83 -12.66
C ILE A 331 -8.54 10.43 -14.02
N LYS A 332 -8.27 11.74 -14.07
CA LYS A 332 -7.94 12.46 -15.31
C LYS A 332 -6.65 11.98 -15.95
N ILE A 333 -5.60 11.74 -15.16
CA ILE A 333 -4.28 11.30 -15.69
C ILE A 333 -4.21 9.79 -15.94
N HIS A 334 -5.12 9.01 -15.36
CA HIS A 334 -5.16 7.55 -15.48
C HIS A 334 -6.55 7.09 -15.97
N PRO A 335 -6.93 7.42 -17.21
CA PRO A 335 -8.24 7.06 -17.75
C PRO A 335 -8.38 5.54 -17.86
N TYR A 336 -9.54 5.03 -17.45
CA TYR A 336 -9.90 3.63 -17.59
C TYR A 336 -11.32 3.50 -18.17
N PRO A 337 -11.56 2.64 -19.19
CA PRO A 337 -10.56 1.82 -19.89
C PRO A 337 -9.48 2.68 -20.58
N PRO A 338 -8.25 2.17 -20.78
CA PRO A 338 -7.19 2.91 -21.46
C PRO A 338 -7.68 3.34 -22.85
N LYS A 339 -7.38 4.58 -23.25
CA LYS A 339 -7.65 5.02 -24.62
C LYS A 339 -6.61 4.38 -25.53
N HIS A 340 -7.08 3.57 -26.49
CA HIS A 340 -6.24 2.96 -27.53
C HIS A 340 -5.65 4.01 -28.46
#